data_AF-A0A6H9UX44-F1
#
_entry.id   AF-A0A6H9UX44-F1
#
_cell.length_a   1.000
_cell.length_b   1.000
_cell.length_c   1.000
_cell.angle_alpha   90.00
_cell.angle_beta   90.00
_cell.angle_gamma   90.00
#
_symmetry.space_group_name_H-M   'P 1'
#
loop_
_entity.id
_entity.type
_entity.pdbx_description
1 polymer ?
#
loop_
_entity_poly.entity_id
_entity_poly.type
_entity_poly.pdbx_seq_one_letter_code
_entity_poly.pdbx_strand_id
1 'polypeptide(L)'
;MEARLRENQEDCDNGLKTRAQYFDSNERNLGRLREVEARIAEAGGDGTGGPFSELVRRSDPAAVWDRLDLGVRRMVLREIAVVTVLPGPRVRRPGSGYSDPTSVLVEPNRAGQ
;
A
#
# COMPACT_ATOMS: atom_id res chain seq x y z
N MET A 1 17.53 7.00 7.73
CA MET A 1 18.78 6.74 7.01
C MET A 1 19.52 8.05 6.70
N GLU A 2 18.83 9.03 6.11
CA GLU A 2 19.39 10.34 5.74
C GLU A 2 20.05 11.09 6.91
N ALA A 3 19.43 11.08 8.10
CA ALA A 3 20.02 11.67 9.29
C ALA A 3 21.40 11.09 9.64
N ARG A 4 21.59 9.78 9.40
CA ARG A 4 22.82 9.05 9.69
C ARG A 4 23.92 9.30 8.65
N LEU A 5 23.54 9.55 7.39
CA LEU A 5 24.47 9.99 6.34
C LEU A 5 24.95 11.42 6.58
N ARG A 6 24.05 12.28 7.07
CA ARG A 6 24.34 13.67 7.43
C ARG A 6 25.30 13.77 8.61
N GLU A 7 25.03 13.04 9.69
CA GLU A 7 25.93 12.93 10.85
C GLU A 7 27.33 12.43 10.43
N ASN A 8 27.39 11.47 9.51
CA ASN A 8 28.66 10.93 9.02
C ASN A 8 29.44 11.92 8.13
N GLN A 9 28.74 12.82 7.43
CA GLN A 9 29.34 13.95 6.70
C GLN A 9 29.88 15.00 7.67
N GLU A 10 29.08 15.37 8.68
CA GLU A 10 29.45 16.34 9.72
C GLU A 10 30.68 15.86 10.52
N ASP A 11 30.77 14.57 10.85
CA ASP A 11 31.97 13.98 11.48
C ASP A 11 33.23 14.14 10.61
N CYS A 12 33.09 14.07 9.29
CA CYS A 12 34.20 14.21 8.37
C CYS A 12 34.61 15.68 8.22
N ASP A 13 33.63 16.57 8.12
CA ASP A 13 33.84 18.02 8.01
C ASP A 13 34.47 18.59 9.29
N ASN A 14 34.14 18.02 10.45
CA ASN A 14 34.73 18.35 11.74
C ASN A 14 36.07 17.63 12.03
N GLY A 15 36.57 16.82 11.10
CA GLY A 15 37.84 16.09 11.23
C GLY A 15 37.82 14.93 12.24
N LEU A 16 36.65 14.58 12.77
CA LEU A 16 36.45 13.43 13.67
C LEU A 16 36.54 12.09 12.92
N LYS A 17 36.34 12.11 11.60
CA LYS A 17 36.60 11.00 10.69
C LYS A 17 37.54 11.39 9.57
N THR A 18 38.44 10.47 9.25
CA THR A 18 39.25 10.54 8.04
C THR A 18 38.42 10.22 6.80
N ARG A 19 38.87 10.70 5.64
CA ARG A 19 38.24 10.41 4.35
C ARG A 19 38.06 8.91 4.09
N ALA A 20 39.03 8.08 4.49
CA ALA A 20 38.94 6.62 4.35
C ALA A 20 37.81 6.04 5.22
N GLN A 21 37.71 6.46 6.47
CA GLN A 21 36.65 6.02 7.39
C GLN A 21 35.25 6.46 6.93
N TYR A 22 35.15 7.61 6.26
CA TYR A 22 33.90 8.06 5.66
C TYR A 22 33.45 7.14 4.53
N PHE A 23 34.34 6.78 3.59
CA PHE A 23 34.00 5.87 2.50
C PHE A 23 33.57 4.50 3.02
N ASP A 24 34.31 3.92 3.97
CA ASP A 24 33.96 2.63 4.58
C ASP A 24 32.60 2.67 5.32
N SER A 25 32.29 3.80 5.96
CA SER A 25 31.01 4.00 6.64
C SER A 25 29.87 4.18 5.63
N ASN A 26 30.11 4.95 4.56
CA ASN A 26 29.13 5.21 3.52
C ASN A 26 28.80 3.95 2.72
N GLU A 27 29.80 3.14 2.38
CA GLU A 27 29.59 1.85 1.70
C GLU A 27 28.72 0.91 2.51
N ARG A 28 28.97 0.80 3.83
CA ARG A 28 28.14 -0.01 4.74
C ARG A 28 26.71 0.53 4.85
N ASN A 29 26.54 1.86 4.89
CA ASN A 29 25.21 2.47 4.92
C ASN A 29 24.46 2.22 3.61
N LEU A 30 25.10 2.41 2.45
CA LEU A 30 24.50 2.10 1.15
C LEU A 30 24.16 0.61 1.00
N GLY A 31 25.01 -0.29 1.50
CA GLY A 31 24.70 -1.72 1.55
C GLY A 31 23.43 -2.03 2.34
N ARG A 32 23.29 -1.42 3.52
CA ARG A 32 22.08 -1.56 4.36
C ARG A 32 20.84 -0.95 3.71
N LEU A 33 20.99 0.17 3.01
CA LEU A 33 19.88 0.80 2.28
C LEU A 33 19.40 -0.14 1.17
N ARG A 34 20.31 -0.69 0.37
CA ARG A 34 19.97 -1.66 -0.69
C ARG A 34 19.34 -2.92 -0.13
N GLU A 35 19.79 -3.41 1.03
CA GLU A 35 19.18 -4.56 1.69
C GLU A 35 17.75 -4.25 2.14
N VAL A 36 17.51 -3.06 2.72
CA VAL A 36 16.18 -2.62 3.10
C VAL A 36 15.29 -2.41 1.88
N GLU A 37 15.81 -1.79 0.81
CA GLU A 37 15.11 -1.63 -0.46
C GLU A 37 14.78 -2.99 -1.09
N ALA A 38 15.69 -3.96 -1.03
CA ALA A 38 15.44 -5.32 -1.49
C ALA A 38 14.37 -6.03 -0.65
N ARG A 39 14.38 -5.87 0.68
CA ARG A 39 13.33 -6.41 1.55
C ARG A 39 11.99 -5.72 1.35
N ILE A 40 11.97 -4.42 1.10
CA ILE A 40 10.75 -3.67 0.76
C ILE A 40 10.25 -4.10 -0.62
N ALA A 41 11.15 -4.32 -1.58
CA ALA A 41 10.79 -4.84 -2.90
C ALA A 41 10.30 -6.30 -2.82
N GLU A 42 10.89 -7.13 -1.97
CA GLU A 42 10.40 -8.48 -1.69
C GLU A 42 9.04 -8.45 -0.97
N ALA A 43 8.83 -7.49 -0.07
CA ALA A 43 7.60 -7.35 0.69
C ALA A 43 6.47 -6.60 -0.05
N GLY A 44 6.78 -5.81 -1.08
CA GLY A 44 5.81 -4.92 -1.74
C GLY A 44 6.08 -4.57 -3.20
N GLY A 45 7.08 -5.16 -3.85
CA GLY A 45 7.84 -4.52 -4.93
C GLY A 45 7.50 -4.83 -6.38
N ASP A 46 6.39 -5.47 -6.70
CA ASP A 46 6.05 -5.59 -8.13
C ASP A 46 4.57 -5.43 -8.44
N GLY A 47 3.75 -5.00 -7.47
CA GLY A 47 2.30 -4.98 -7.64
C GLY A 47 1.76 -6.36 -8.05
N THR A 48 2.56 -7.41 -7.80
CA THR A 48 2.31 -8.83 -8.12
C THR A 48 1.89 -9.62 -6.88
N GLY A 49 2.20 -9.12 -5.68
CA GLY A 49 1.90 -9.80 -4.41
C GLY A 49 0.68 -9.26 -3.66
N GLY A 50 0.15 -8.10 -4.09
CA GLY A 50 -1.06 -7.53 -3.52
C GLY A 50 -2.31 -8.25 -4.04
N PRO A 51 -3.44 -8.25 -3.32
CA PRO A 51 -4.68 -8.88 -3.76
C PRO A 51 -5.23 -8.30 -5.08
N PHE A 52 -4.74 -7.12 -5.47
CA PHE A 52 -5.08 -6.44 -6.72
C PHE A 52 -4.34 -6.98 -7.95
N SER A 53 -3.20 -7.65 -7.75
CA SER A 53 -2.31 -8.12 -8.82
C SER A 53 -2.96 -9.11 -9.79
N GLU A 54 -3.72 -10.06 -9.26
CA GLU A 54 -4.45 -11.07 -10.03
C GLU A 54 -5.59 -10.46 -10.85
N LEU A 55 -6.13 -9.31 -10.45
CA LEU A 55 -7.21 -8.63 -11.17
C LEU A 55 -6.69 -7.74 -12.31
N VAL A 56 -5.54 -7.09 -12.14
CA VAL A 56 -5.00 -6.14 -13.13
C VAL A 56 -4.36 -6.83 -14.35
N ARG A 57 -3.83 -8.04 -14.17
CA ARG A 57 -3.04 -8.73 -15.21
C ARG A 57 -3.82 -9.71 -16.08
N ARG A 58 -5.12 -9.88 -15.85
CA ARG A 58 -5.95 -10.90 -16.53
C ARG A 58 -6.89 -10.23 -17.54
N SER A 59 -7.14 -10.94 -18.63
CA SER A 59 -8.03 -10.51 -19.72
C SER A 59 -9.51 -10.49 -19.32
N ASP A 60 -9.88 -11.24 -18.27
CA ASP A 60 -11.24 -11.25 -17.69
C ASP A 60 -11.18 -11.07 -16.16
N PRO A 61 -11.11 -9.81 -15.68
CA PRO A 61 -11.09 -9.51 -14.25
C PRO A 61 -12.38 -9.94 -13.52
N ALA A 62 -13.52 -10.03 -14.22
CA ALA A 62 -14.79 -10.40 -13.62
C ALA A 62 -14.82 -11.89 -13.25
N ALA A 63 -14.39 -12.76 -14.15
CA ALA A 63 -14.28 -14.19 -13.86
C ALA A 63 -13.26 -14.49 -12.74
N VAL A 64 -12.20 -13.70 -12.64
CA VAL A 64 -11.22 -13.80 -11.53
C VAL A 64 -11.86 -13.36 -10.23
N TRP A 65 -12.51 -12.20 -10.21
CA TRP A 65 -13.22 -11.66 -9.06
C TRP A 65 -14.21 -12.68 -8.46
N ASP A 66 -14.99 -13.34 -9.32
CA ASP A 66 -15.99 -14.33 -8.89
C ASP A 66 -15.40 -15.60 -8.29
N ARG A 67 -14.12 -15.88 -8.51
CA ARG A 67 -13.39 -17.01 -7.92
C ARG A 67 -12.61 -16.64 -6.66
N LEU A 68 -12.38 -15.35 -6.41
CA LEU A 68 -11.70 -14.90 -5.20
C LEU A 68 -12.52 -15.25 -3.96
N ASP A 69 -11.84 -15.61 -2.89
CA ASP A 69 -12.49 -15.75 -1.59
C ASP A 69 -13.01 -14.39 -1.08
N LEU A 70 -13.96 -14.44 -0.15
CA LEU A 70 -14.59 -13.24 0.39
C LEU A 70 -13.60 -12.32 1.13
N GLY A 71 -12.55 -12.89 1.73
CA GLY A 71 -11.52 -12.14 2.45
C GLY A 71 -10.69 -11.27 1.50
N VAL A 72 -10.25 -11.85 0.39
CA VAL A 72 -9.49 -11.18 -0.67
C VAL A 72 -10.36 -10.13 -1.35
N ARG A 73 -11.64 -10.42 -1.66
CA ARG A 73 -12.57 -9.39 -2.20
C ARG A 73 -12.71 -8.19 -1.27
N ARG A 74 -12.82 -8.43 0.05
CA ARG A 74 -12.89 -7.35 1.05
C ARG A 74 -11.59 -6.55 1.11
N MET A 75 -10.45 -7.20 0.97
CA MET A 75 -9.15 -6.55 0.95
C MET A 75 -8.98 -5.65 -0.27
N VAL A 76 -9.35 -6.14 -1.46
CA VAL A 76 -9.41 -5.34 -2.69
C VAL A 76 -10.32 -4.12 -2.52
N LEU A 77 -11.55 -4.32 -2.02
CA LEU A 77 -12.51 -3.22 -1.85
C LEU A 77 -11.97 -2.13 -0.91
N ARG A 78 -11.28 -2.50 0.17
CA ARG A 78 -10.66 -1.53 1.09
C ARG A 78 -9.61 -0.66 0.41
N GLU A 79 -8.93 -1.20 -0.58
CA GLU A 79 -7.87 -0.50 -1.29
C GLU A 79 -8.45 0.48 -2.32
N ILE A 80 -9.49 0.07 -3.05
CA ILE A 80 -10.03 0.87 -4.17
C ILE A 80 -11.23 1.75 -3.83
N ALA A 81 -11.97 1.45 -2.77
CA ALA A 81 -13.26 2.09 -2.50
C ALA A 81 -13.51 2.34 -1.01
N VAL A 82 -14.18 3.46 -0.75
CA VAL A 82 -14.82 3.75 0.53
C VAL A 82 -16.31 3.47 0.36
N VAL A 83 -16.85 2.58 1.20
CA VAL A 83 -18.27 2.25 1.21
C VAL A 83 -18.91 2.86 2.46
N THR A 84 -19.79 3.83 2.24
CA THR A 84 -20.52 4.54 3.30
C THR A 84 -21.96 4.07 3.33
N VAL A 85 -22.39 3.53 4.47
CA VAL A 85 -23.81 3.20 4.70
C VAL A 85 -24.50 4.47 5.19
N LEU A 86 -25.38 5.02 4.35
CA LEU A 86 -26.18 6.18 4.68
C LEU A 86 -27.37 5.76 5.56
N PRO A 87 -27.96 6.68 6.34
CA PRO A 87 -29.20 6.42 7.05
C PRO A 87 -30.29 5.95 6.07
N GLY A 88 -30.66 4.68 6.17
CA GLY A 88 -31.77 4.13 5.39
C GLY A 88 -33.11 4.68 5.86
N PRO A 89 -34.16 4.60 5.03
CA PRO A 89 -35.51 4.95 5.45
C PRO A 89 -35.90 4.15 6.70
N ARG A 90 -36.28 4.86 7.77
CA ARG A 90 -36.66 4.28 9.07
C ARG A 90 -37.88 3.35 9.02
N VAL A 91 -38.63 3.38 7.92
CA VAL A 91 -39.85 2.61 7.71
C VAL A 91 -39.64 1.70 6.50
N ARG A 92 -39.83 0.40 6.73
CA ARG A 92 -39.80 -0.62 5.68
C ARG A 92 -40.93 -0.33 4.68
N ARG A 93 -40.61 -0.14 3.40
CA ARG A 93 -41.65 0.02 2.38
C ARG A 93 -42.28 -1.35 2.10
N PRO A 94 -43.61 -1.47 2.05
CA PRO A 94 -44.26 -2.71 1.63
C PRO A 94 -43.76 -3.11 0.24
N GLY A 95 -43.21 -4.32 0.11
CA GLY A 95 -42.65 -4.82 -1.14
C GLY A 95 -41.20 -4.42 -1.45
N SER A 96 -40.54 -3.60 -0.61
CA SER A 96 -39.09 -3.36 -0.77
C SER A 96 -38.27 -4.43 -0.05
N GLY A 97 -37.18 -4.87 -0.70
CA GLY A 97 -36.19 -5.74 -0.06
C GLY A 97 -35.54 -5.10 1.18
N TYR A 98 -34.74 -5.88 1.90
CA TYR A 98 -33.99 -5.40 3.07
C TYR A 98 -32.89 -4.39 2.75
N SER A 99 -32.53 -4.25 1.46
CA SER A 99 -31.48 -3.37 0.99
C SER A 99 -32.07 -2.31 0.07
N ASP A 100 -31.84 -1.04 0.40
CA ASP A 100 -32.10 0.10 -0.46
C ASP A 100 -30.76 0.51 -1.09
N PRO A 101 -30.57 0.38 -2.42
CA PRO A 101 -29.33 0.78 -3.08
C PRO A 101 -28.98 2.26 -2.85
N THR A 102 -29.97 3.12 -2.58
CA THR A 102 -29.76 4.54 -2.30
C THR A 102 -29.21 4.81 -0.90
N SER A 103 -29.24 3.81 0.00
CA SER A 103 -28.63 3.91 1.32
C SER A 103 -27.17 3.44 1.36
N VAL A 104 -26.54 3.19 0.20
CA VAL A 104 -25.13 2.83 0.08
C VAL A 104 -24.46 3.80 -0.89
N LEU A 105 -23.47 4.54 -0.40
CA LEU A 105 -22.59 5.38 -1.20
C LEU A 105 -21.25 4.68 -1.38
N VAL A 106 -20.77 4.58 -2.62
CA VAL A 106 -19.47 4.00 -2.95
C VAL A 106 -18.63 5.07 -3.65
N GLU A 107 -17.50 5.40 -3.06
CA GLU A 107 -16.57 6.42 -3.56
C GLU A 107 -15.19 5.80 -3.79
N PRO A 108 -14.41 6.27 -4.78
CA PRO A 108 -13.04 5.80 -4.94
C PRO A 108 -12.21 6.20 -3.71
N ASN A 109 -11.37 5.28 -3.24
CA ASN A 109 -10.43 5.57 -2.17
C ASN A 109 -9.31 6.46 -2.72
N ARG A 110 -9.36 7.75 -2.41
CA ARG A 110 -8.37 8.74 -2.88
C ARG A 110 -7.11 8.83 -1.99
N ALA A 111 -7.00 8.01 -0.95
CA ALA A 111 -5.90 8.09 0.01
C ALA A 111 -4.52 7.59 -0.50
N GLY A 112 -4.44 7.16 -1.76
CA GLY A 112 -3.22 6.60 -2.38
C GLY A 112 -2.76 7.28 -3.67
N GLN A 113 -3.19 8.52 -3.96
CA GLN A 113 -2.61 9.35 -5.03
C GLN A 113 -1.55 10.29 -4.49
#